data_AF-A0A3B6RBE6-F1
#
_entry.id   AF-A0A3B6RBE6-F1
#
_cell.length_a   1.000
_cell.length_b   1.000
_cell.length_c   1.000
_cell.angle_alpha   90.00
_cell.angle_beta   90.00
_cell.angle_gamma   90.00
#
_symmetry.space_group_name_H-M   'P 1'
#
loop_
_entity.id
_entity.type
_entity.pdbx_description
1 polymer ?
#
loop_
_entity_poly.entity_id
_entity_poly.type
_entity_poly.pdbx_seq_one_letter_code
_entity_poly.pdbx_strand_id
1 'polypeptide(L)'
;MHFFAFMDGHGGLKLSALCREQMHTILVEELAGPENDEEAECHAWEVVLNRGFERADALGIGLSELGWPIVGCTAVVALLHRGSILVINCGDSRAMLCSAGDAIPLSEDQR
;
A
#
# COMPACT_ATOMS: atom_id res chain seq x y z
N MET A 1 13.43 -8.12 2.06
CA MET A 1 12.26 -7.30 1.68
C MET A 1 11.96 -6.36 2.84
N HIS A 2 11.75 -5.08 2.55
CA HIS A 2 11.34 -4.10 3.55
C HIS A 2 10.07 -3.39 3.07
N PHE A 3 9.10 -3.27 3.98
CA PHE A 3 7.81 -2.65 3.73
C PHE A 3 7.71 -1.36 4.54
N PHE A 4 7.35 -0.26 3.88
CA PHE A 4 7.08 1.03 4.50
C PHE A 4 5.75 1.54 3.99
N ALA A 5 4.96 2.14 4.86
CA ALA A 5 3.68 2.70 4.48
C ALA A 5 3.36 3.95 5.29
N PHE A 6 2.64 4.87 4.66
CA PHE A 6 2.00 6.01 5.28
C PHE A 6 0.50 5.96 4.96
N MET A 7 -0.32 6.18 5.99
CA MET A 7 -1.79 6.04 5.94
C MET A 7 -2.40 7.26 6.60
N ASP A 8 -3.05 8.14 5.82
CA ASP A 8 -3.75 9.32 6.35
C ASP A 8 -5.24 9.03 6.51
N GLY A 9 -5.73 8.95 7.74
CA GLY A 9 -7.12 8.59 8.03
C GLY A 9 -8.04 9.79 8.10
N HIS A 10 -9.23 9.69 7.49
CA HIS A 10 -10.27 10.73 7.53
C HIS A 10 -11.63 10.14 7.96
N GLY A 11 -12.44 10.94 8.66
CA GLY A 11 -13.66 10.47 9.32
C GLY A 11 -13.41 9.64 10.60
N GLY A 12 -12.15 9.33 10.90
CA GLY A 12 -11.69 8.63 12.11
C GLY A 12 -10.38 7.88 11.86
N LEU A 13 -9.70 7.46 12.92
CA LEU A 13 -8.39 6.75 12.84
C LEU A 13 -8.51 5.24 12.60
N LYS A 14 -9.73 4.71 12.57
CA LYS A 14 -9.99 3.26 12.65
C LYS A 14 -9.51 2.52 11.40
N LEU A 15 -9.81 3.05 10.20
CA LEU A 15 -9.38 2.41 8.96
C LEU A 15 -7.87 2.50 8.77
N SER A 16 -7.26 3.67 9.02
CA SER A 16 -5.81 3.79 8.94
C SER A 16 -5.07 2.91 9.97
N ALA A 17 -5.62 2.75 11.18
CA ALA A 17 -5.10 1.82 12.17
C ALA A 17 -5.21 0.35 11.73
N LEU A 18 -6.35 -0.03 11.12
CA LEU A 18 -6.55 -1.36 10.55
C LEU A 18 -5.54 -1.63 9.42
N CYS A 19 -5.40 -0.70 8.47
CA CYS A 19 -4.44 -0.81 7.37
C CYS A 19 -3.00 -0.94 7.89
N ARG A 20 -2.62 -0.16 8.92
CA ARG A 20 -1.31 -0.29 9.59
C ARG A 20 -1.07 -1.70 10.14
N GLU A 21 -2.10 -2.32 10.73
CA GLU A 21 -2.01 -3.64 11.37
C GLU A 21 -2.10 -4.81 10.38
N GLN A 22 -2.85 -4.66 9.30
CA GLN A 22 -3.20 -5.78 8.41
C GLN A 22 -2.45 -5.75 7.08
N MET A 23 -2.11 -4.57 6.53
CA MET A 23 -1.61 -4.46 5.16
C MET A 23 -0.35 -5.30 4.93
N HIS A 24 0.63 -5.23 5.83
CA HIS A 24 1.86 -6.02 5.70
C HIS A 24 1.60 -7.53 5.78
N THR A 25 0.64 -7.98 6.59
CA THR A 25 0.24 -9.39 6.69
C THR A 25 -0.45 -9.85 5.42
N ILE A 26 -1.41 -9.06 4.92
CA ILE A 26 -2.11 -9.34 3.66
C ILE A 26 -1.12 -9.50 2.52
N LEU A 27 -0.13 -8.61 2.41
CA LEU A 27 0.88 -8.67 1.35
C LEU A 27 1.79 -9.89 1.44
N VAL A 28 2.09 -10.35 2.65
CA VAL A 28 2.84 -11.60 2.85
C VAL A 28 2.00 -12.82 2.46
N GLU A 29 0.70 -12.81 2.78
CA GLU A 29 -0.21 -13.91 2.42
C GLU A 29 -0.47 -14.00 0.90
N GLU A 30 -0.53 -12.86 0.22
CA GLU A 30 -0.72 -12.78 -1.23
C GLU A 30 0.57 -13.12 -2.00
N LEU A 31 1.73 -13.12 -1.34
CA LEU A 31 3.01 -13.42 -1.99
C LEU A 31 3.11 -14.91 -2.39
N ALA A 32 2.80 -15.17 -3.65
CA ALA A 32 3.14 -16.42 -4.34
C ALA A 32 3.96 -16.07 -5.59
N GLY A 33 5.27 -15.81 -5.42
CA GLY A 33 6.15 -15.34 -6.49
C GLY A 33 7.24 -16.34 -6.88
N PRO A 34 7.56 -16.51 -8.18
CA PRO A 34 8.63 -17.38 -8.63
C PRO A 34 10.00 -16.81 -8.26
N GLU A 35 10.87 -17.64 -7.71
CA GLU A 35 12.27 -17.31 -7.50
C GLU A 35 12.98 -17.29 -8.87
N ASN A 36 13.46 -16.12 -9.32
CA ASN A 36 14.45 -15.91 -10.41
C ASN A 36 14.01 -15.20 -11.71
N ASP A 37 12.94 -14.40 -11.72
CA ASP A 37 12.63 -13.49 -12.84
C ASP A 37 12.21 -12.12 -12.29
N GLU A 38 13.03 -11.08 -12.50
CA GLU A 38 12.81 -9.73 -11.95
C GLU A 38 11.57 -9.04 -12.53
N GLU A 39 11.27 -9.27 -13.80
CA GLU A 39 10.14 -8.64 -14.50
C GLU A 39 8.82 -9.31 -14.08
N ALA A 40 8.84 -10.65 -14.01
CA ALA A 40 7.73 -11.41 -13.45
C ALA A 40 7.53 -11.13 -11.95
N GLU A 41 8.61 -10.91 -11.19
CA GLU A 41 8.55 -10.55 -9.77
C GLU A 41 7.95 -9.15 -9.59
N CYS A 42 8.33 -8.17 -10.40
CA CYS A 42 7.75 -6.82 -10.36
C CYS A 42 6.24 -6.85 -10.61
N HIS A 43 5.80 -7.57 -11.66
CA HIS A 43 4.38 -7.72 -11.95
C HIS A 43 3.64 -8.52 -10.86
N ALA A 44 4.27 -9.54 -10.28
CA ALA A 44 3.70 -10.26 -9.14
C ALA A 44 3.49 -9.32 -7.95
N TRP A 45 4.45 -8.45 -7.65
CA TRP A 45 4.31 -7.45 -6.58
C TRP A 45 3.19 -6.44 -6.84
N GLU A 46 3.06 -5.97 -8.09
CA GLU A 46 1.94 -5.12 -8.49
C GLU A 46 0.59 -5.80 -8.24
N VAL A 47 0.43 -7.06 -8.64
CA VAL A 47 -0.79 -7.85 -8.41
C VAL A 47 -1.05 -8.05 -6.91
N VAL A 48 -0.03 -8.43 -6.15
CA VAL A 48 -0.09 -8.65 -4.70
C VAL A 48 -0.53 -7.39 -3.98
N LEU A 49 0.05 -6.24 -4.35
CA LEU A 49 -0.29 -4.98 -3.72
C LEU A 49 -1.71 -4.52 -4.08
N ASN A 50 -2.14 -4.64 -5.34
CA ASN A 50 -3.52 -4.31 -5.71
C ASN A 50 -4.54 -5.15 -4.91
N ARG A 51 -4.35 -6.47 -4.84
CA ARG A 51 -5.19 -7.35 -4.02
C ARG A 51 -5.14 -6.99 -2.54
N GLY A 52 -3.96 -6.57 -2.06
CA GLY A 52 -3.79 -6.10 -0.69
C GLY A 52 -4.70 -4.91 -0.36
N PHE A 53 -4.79 -3.94 -1.27
CA PHE A 53 -5.66 -2.77 -1.12
C PHE A 53 -7.13 -3.16 -1.23
N GLU A 54 -7.52 -4.01 -2.19
CA GLU A 54 -8.89 -4.53 -2.32
C GLU A 54 -9.35 -5.24 -1.04
N ARG A 55 -8.49 -6.07 -0.44
CA ARG A 55 -8.80 -6.78 0.79
C ARG A 55 -8.87 -5.85 1.99
N ALA A 56 -7.99 -4.83 2.07
CA ALA A 56 -8.06 -3.81 3.11
C ALA A 56 -9.37 -3.00 3.03
N ASP A 57 -9.79 -2.64 1.82
CA ASP A 57 -11.06 -1.95 1.56
C ASP A 57 -12.27 -2.81 1.97
N ALA A 58 -12.27 -4.08 1.60
CA ALA A 58 -13.32 -5.04 2.00
C ALA A 58 -13.46 -5.16 3.54
N LEU A 59 -12.34 -5.15 4.27
CA LEU A 59 -12.38 -5.12 5.74
C LEU A 59 -12.98 -3.81 6.26
N GLY A 60 -12.68 -2.68 5.62
CA GLY A 60 -13.26 -1.38 5.93
C GLY A 60 -14.77 -1.34 5.72
N ILE A 61 -15.26 -1.89 4.60
CA ILE A 61 -16.69 -2.04 4.30
C ILE A 61 -17.37 -2.89 5.38
N GLY A 62 -16.77 -4.02 5.76
CA GLY A 62 -17.31 -4.88 6.82
C GLY A 62 -17.46 -4.18 8.18
N LEU A 63 -16.56 -3.25 8.51
CA LEU A 63 -16.72 -2.41 9.71
C LEU A 63 -17.94 -1.48 9.59
N SER A 64 -18.14 -0.88 8.42
CA SER A 64 -19.31 -0.02 8.17
C SER A 64 -20.62 -0.80 8.30
N GLU A 65 -20.68 -2.04 7.81
CA GLU A 65 -21.85 -2.92 7.93
C GLU A 65 -22.19 -3.25 9.40
N LEU A 66 -21.18 -3.29 10.27
CA LEU A 66 -21.34 -3.44 11.73
C LEU A 66 -21.80 -2.15 12.43
N GLY A 67 -22.22 -1.13 11.67
CA GLY A 67 -22.74 0.13 12.19
C GLY A 67 -21.66 1.14 12.58
N TRP A 68 -20.41 0.93 12.13
CA TRP A 68 -19.36 1.91 12.34
C TRP A 68 -19.54 3.11 11.39
N PRO A 69 -19.11 4.31 11.79
CA PRO A 69 -19.19 5.48 10.92
C PRO A 69 -18.38 5.25 9.64
N ILE A 70 -18.83 5.87 8.55
CA ILE A 70 -18.10 5.89 7.28
C ILE A 70 -16.74 6.57 7.53
N VAL A 71 -15.68 5.80 7.42
CA VAL A 71 -14.29 6.22 7.58
C VAL A 71 -13.52 5.86 6.32
N GLY A 72 -12.47 6.61 6.03
CA GLY A 72 -11.56 6.31 4.93
C GLY A 72 -10.11 6.58 5.31
N CYS A 73 -9.20 6.16 4.44
CA CYS A 73 -7.80 6.56 4.54
C CYS A 73 -7.14 6.60 3.17
N THR A 74 -6.16 7.50 3.03
CA THR A 74 -5.15 7.37 1.98
C THR A 74 -4.18 6.25 2.34
N ALA A 75 -3.40 5.83 1.35
CA ALA A 75 -2.33 4.88 1.53
C ALA A 75 -1.24 5.09 0.49
N VAL A 76 0.00 5.36 0.93
CA VAL A 76 1.18 5.23 0.08
C VAL A 76 2.11 4.18 0.67
N VAL A 77 2.49 3.20 -0.13
CA VAL A 77 3.31 2.05 0.24
C VAL A 77 4.58 2.05 -0.60
N ALA A 78 5.72 1.82 0.05
CA ALA A 78 7.01 1.60 -0.59
C ALA A 78 7.58 0.23 -0.20
N LEU A 79 7.88 -0.59 -1.19
CA LEU A 79 8.50 -1.90 -1.06
C LEU A 79 9.93 -1.85 -1.57
N LEU A 80 10.89 -2.21 -0.72
CA LEU A 80 12.29 -2.35 -1.10
C LEU A 80 12.65 -3.83 -1.22
N HIS A 81 13.03 -4.24 -2.43
CA HIS A 81 13.41 -5.63 -2.74
C HIS A 81 14.55 -5.66 -3.75
N ARG A 82 15.66 -6.35 -3.44
CA ARG A 82 16.84 -6.55 -4.33
C ARG A 82 17.37 -5.29 -5.03
N GLY A 83 17.27 -4.13 -4.38
CA GLY A 83 17.73 -2.85 -4.95
C GLY A 83 16.68 -2.11 -5.79
N SER A 84 15.51 -2.71 -6.00
CA SER A 84 14.34 -2.07 -6.60
C SER A 84 13.44 -1.45 -5.53
N ILE A 85 12.81 -0.32 -5.89
CA ILE A 85 11.80 0.36 -5.09
C ILE A 85 10.48 0.30 -5.87
N LEU A 86 9.47 -0.36 -5.31
CA LEU A 86 8.12 -0.36 -5.84
C LEU A 86 7.23 0.54 -4.98
N VAL A 87 6.50 1.46 -5.60
CA VAL A 87 5.61 2.39 -4.89
C VAL A 87 4.20 2.27 -5.42
N ILE A 88 3.23 2.21 -4.51
CA ILE A 88 1.80 2.27 -4.82
C ILE A 88 1.17 3.34 -3.96
N ASN A 89 0.30 4.14 -4.59
CA ASN A 89 -0.39 5.25 -3.97
C ASN A 89 -1.90 5.15 -4.24
N CYS A 90 -2.69 5.34 -3.19
CA CYS A 90 -4.12 5.50 -3.24
C CYS A 90 -4.49 6.74 -2.41
N GLY A 91 -5.05 7.76 -3.07
CA GLY A 91 -5.34 9.06 -2.47
C GLY A 91 -4.28 10.13 -2.75
N ASP A 92 -4.28 11.17 -1.92
CA ASP A 92 -3.49 12.40 -2.09
C ASP A 92 -2.23 12.48 -1.22
N SER A 93 -1.85 11.36 -0.59
CA SER A 93 -0.50 11.18 -0.04
C SER A 93 0.54 10.98 -1.15
N ARG A 94 1.84 11.08 -0.81
CA ARG A 94 2.90 11.05 -1.82
C ARG A 94 4.22 10.44 -1.33
N ALA A 95 4.89 9.69 -2.20
CA ALA A 95 6.27 9.26 -2.03
C ALA A 95 7.23 10.01 -2.96
N MET A 96 8.38 10.40 -2.44
CA MET A 96 9.46 11.07 -3.15
C MET A 96 10.78 10.34 -2.88
N LEU A 97 11.61 10.16 -3.91
CA LEU A 97 12.99 9.69 -3.79
C LEU A 97 13.94 10.88 -3.88
N CYS A 98 14.83 11.01 -2.90
CA CYS A 98 15.96 11.92 -2.98
C CYS A 98 17.17 11.17 -3.56
N SER A 99 17.66 11.59 -4.73
CA SER A 99 18.83 10.98 -5.37
C SER A 99 19.70 12.05 -5.99
N ALA A 100 21.00 12.06 -5.68
CA ALA A 100 21.97 13.03 -6.19
C ALA A 100 21.60 14.51 -6.01
N GLY A 101 20.78 14.84 -5.00
CA GLY A 101 20.29 16.20 -4.75
C GLY A 101 18.97 16.54 -5.46
N ASP A 102 18.45 15.63 -6.30
CA ASP A 102 17.17 15.77 -6.97
C ASP A 102 16.04 15.11 -6.18
N ALA A 103 14.86 15.73 -6.22
CA ALA A 103 13.62 15.18 -5.68
C ALA A 103 12.79 14.55 -6.81
N ILE A 104 12.77 13.22 -6.85
CA ILE A 104 12.14 12.43 -7.90
C ILE A 104 10.78 11.93 -7.38
N PRO A 105 9.64 12.32 -7.97
CA PRO A 105 8.35 11.78 -7.57
C PRO A 105 8.27 10.29 -7.91
N LEU A 106 7.91 9.47 -6.92
CA LEU A 106 7.65 8.04 -7.10
C LEU A 106 6.15 7.72 -7.18
N SER A 107 5.29 8.70 -6.89
CA SER A 107 3.85 8.58 -7.00
C SER A 107 3.21 9.90 -7.43
N GLU A 108 2.01 9.81 -7.98
CA GLU A 108 1.15 10.96 -8.31
C GLU A 108 -0.07 10.98 -7.37
N ASP A 109 -0.47 12.17 -6.93
CA ASP A 109 -1.67 12.34 -6.10
C ASP A 109 -2.92 12.04 -6.92
N GLN A 110 -3.84 11.27 -6.35
CA GLN A 110 -5.17 11.06 -6.90
C GLN A 110 -6.11 12.14 -6.33
N ARG A 111 -6.60 13.03 -7.21
CA ARG A 111 -7.48 14.17 -6.87
C ARG A 111 -8.89 13.99 -7.40
#